data_AF-A0A6B3FVJ5-F1
#
_entry.id   AF-A0A6B3FVJ5-F1
#
_cell.length_a   1.000
_cell.length_b   1.000
_cell.length_c   1.000
_cell.angle_alpha   90.00
_cell.angle_beta   90.00
_cell.angle_gamma   90.00
#
_symmetry.space_group_name_H-M   'P 1'
#
loop_
_entity.id
_entity.type
_entity.pdbx_description
1 polymer ?
#
loop_
_entity_poly.entity_id
_entity_poly.type
_entity_poly.pdbx_seq_one_letter_code
_entity_poly.pdbx_strand_id
1 'polypeptide(L)'
;GEAEFNEVFLTGVRIPDSHRLGPVGEGWKVAQTTLMNERVSIGGSRIPREGGMIGPVATTWRERPELRTPDTHQRLLNLWVEAEVARLTGERLRQQLVAGQPGPEGSGMKLAFARLNQEISGLEVELLGDEGL
;
A
#
# COMPACT_ATOMS: atom_id res chain seq x y z
N GLY A 1 -23.07 8.60 0.33
CA GLY A 1 -21.84 9.15 0.91
C GLY A 1 -21.76 8.64 2.31
N GLU A 2 -20.92 7.64 2.55
CA GLU A 2 -20.63 7.17 3.90
C GLU A 2 -19.41 7.93 4.39
N ALA A 3 -19.44 8.40 5.64
CA ALA A 3 -18.29 9.06 6.24
C ALA A 3 -17.31 7.98 6.71
N GLU A 4 -16.20 7.83 6.02
CA GLU A 4 -15.14 6.87 6.37
C GLU A 4 -14.21 7.37 7.51
N PHE A 5 -14.45 8.58 8.01
CA PHE A 5 -13.67 9.18 9.09
C PHE A 5 -14.58 9.89 10.09
N ASN A 6 -14.32 9.69 11.39
CA ASN A 6 -15.06 10.32 12.47
C ASN A 6 -14.17 10.56 13.70
N GLU A 7 -14.54 11.55 14.51
CA GLU A 7 -13.96 11.74 15.84
C GLU A 7 -14.69 10.86 16.87
N VAL A 8 -13.97 10.40 17.89
CA VAL A 8 -14.52 9.59 18.99
C VAL A 8 -14.18 10.25 20.32
N PHE A 9 -15.22 10.55 21.12
CA PHE A 9 -15.08 11.12 22.46
C PHE A 9 -15.42 10.08 23.53
N LEU A 10 -14.51 9.88 24.49
CA LEU A 10 -14.72 8.98 25.63
C LEU A 10 -14.87 9.80 26.93
N THR A 11 -16.10 9.99 27.41
CA THR A 11 -16.38 10.76 28.64
C THR A 11 -17.03 9.88 29.70
N GLY A 12 -16.38 9.74 30.86
CA GLY A 12 -16.92 8.97 31.98
C GLY A 12 -17.07 7.46 31.71
N VAL A 13 -16.48 6.94 30.63
CA VAL A 13 -16.59 5.53 30.24
C VAL A 13 -15.90 4.64 31.29
N ARG A 14 -16.62 3.60 31.75
CA ARG A 14 -16.10 2.57 32.66
C ARG A 14 -15.95 1.26 31.90
N ILE A 15 -14.74 0.71 31.89
CA ILE A 15 -14.43 -0.57 31.22
C ILE A 15 -13.95 -1.55 32.30
N PRO A 16 -14.53 -2.76 32.41
CA PRO A 16 -14.05 -3.79 33.32
C PRO A 16 -12.60 -4.19 33.01
N ASP A 17 -11.82 -4.51 34.05
CA ASP A 17 -10.42 -4.91 33.88
C ASP A 17 -10.26 -6.20 33.05
N SER A 18 -11.29 -7.04 33.03
CA SER A 18 -11.36 -8.24 32.19
C SER A 18 -11.33 -7.97 30.68
N HIS A 19 -11.59 -6.73 30.25
CA HIS A 19 -11.45 -6.32 28.85
C HIS A 19 -10.09 -5.69 28.54
N ARG A 20 -9.18 -5.58 29.52
CA ARG A 20 -7.85 -5.01 29.30
C ARG A 20 -7.04 -5.93 28.38
N LEU A 21 -6.49 -5.37 27.32
CA LEU A 21 -5.53 -6.04 26.46
C LEU A 21 -4.14 -5.95 27.09
N GLY A 22 -3.63 -7.09 27.57
CA GLY A 22 -2.32 -7.18 28.22
C GLY A 22 -2.28 -6.65 29.66
N PRO A 23 -1.08 -6.66 30.29
CA PRO A 23 -0.86 -6.10 31.63
C PRO A 23 -0.95 -4.57 31.68
N VAL A 24 -1.10 -4.01 32.88
CA VAL A 24 -0.98 -2.56 33.12
C VAL A 24 0.41 -2.08 32.67
N GLY A 25 0.46 -1.02 31.88
CA GLY A 25 1.71 -0.44 31.36
C GLY A 25 2.14 -0.97 29.99
N GLU A 26 1.56 -2.08 29.51
CA GLU A 26 1.97 -2.73 28.24
C GLU A 26 1.21 -2.24 27.00
N GLY A 27 0.46 -1.12 27.12
CA GLY A 27 -0.39 -0.62 26.03
C GLY A 27 0.36 -0.30 24.74
N TRP A 28 1.61 0.20 24.85
CA TRP A 28 2.45 0.47 23.69
C TRP A 28 2.79 -0.79 22.89
N LYS A 29 3.09 -1.89 23.58
CA LYS A 29 3.39 -3.19 22.96
C LYS A 29 2.18 -3.76 22.23
N VAL A 30 1.00 -3.64 22.83
CA VAL A 30 -0.28 -4.04 22.20
C VAL A 30 -0.56 -3.22 20.95
N ALA A 31 -0.42 -1.89 21.03
CA ALA A 31 -0.61 -0.99 19.89
C ALA A 31 0.36 -1.30 18.75
N GLN A 32 1.65 -1.49 19.05
CA GLN A 32 2.66 -1.82 18.05
C GLN A 32 2.38 -3.17 17.40
N THR A 33 1.98 -4.18 18.18
CA THR A 33 1.63 -5.51 17.65
C THR A 33 0.45 -5.41 16.69
N THR A 34 -0.58 -4.64 17.04
CA THR A 34 -1.76 -4.41 16.19
C THR A 34 -1.37 -3.73 14.88
N LEU A 35 -0.62 -2.62 14.96
CA LEU A 35 -0.16 -1.86 13.78
C LEU A 35 0.78 -2.67 12.87
N MET A 36 1.60 -3.57 13.42
CA MET A 36 2.44 -4.47 12.62
C MET A 36 1.59 -5.51 11.86
N ASN A 37 0.57 -6.07 12.51
CA ASN A 37 -0.36 -7.00 11.85
C ASN A 37 -1.18 -6.31 10.74
N GLU A 38 -1.70 -5.11 10.99
CA GLU A 38 -2.46 -4.35 9.98
C GLU A 38 -1.60 -3.99 8.76
N ARG A 39 -0.34 -3.59 8.98
CA ARG A 39 0.59 -3.25 7.89
C ARG A 39 0.85 -4.41 6.94
N VAL A 40 0.87 -5.61 7.50
CA VAL A 40 0.94 -6.86 6.75
C VAL A 40 -0.37 -7.13 6.01
N SER A 41 -1.53 -6.97 6.65
CA SER A 41 -2.83 -7.23 6.03
C SER A 41 -3.12 -6.27 4.86
N ILE A 42 -2.76 -5.00 5.02
CA ILE A 42 -2.95 -3.95 3.99
C ILE A 42 -1.94 -4.12 2.84
N GLY A 43 -0.69 -4.48 3.15
CA GLY A 43 0.37 -4.65 2.14
C GLY A 43 0.50 -6.07 1.54
N GLY A 44 -0.22 -7.05 2.10
CA GLY A 44 -0.03 -8.48 1.82
C GLY A 44 -1.13 -9.14 1.00
N SER A 45 -2.14 -8.38 0.56
CA SER A 45 -3.13 -8.88 -0.39
C SER A 45 -2.43 -9.30 -1.69
N ARG A 46 -2.75 -10.49 -2.20
CA ARG A 46 -2.18 -10.95 -3.47
C ARG A 46 -2.66 -10.06 -4.60
N ILE A 47 -1.73 -9.39 -5.25
CA ILE A 47 -1.98 -8.59 -6.43
C ILE A 47 -1.55 -9.42 -7.65
N PRO A 48 -2.40 -9.57 -8.69
CA PRO A 48 -1.97 -10.19 -9.94
C PRO A 48 -0.89 -9.35 -10.64
N ARG A 49 -0.22 -9.92 -11.63
CA ARG A 49 0.69 -9.15 -12.49
C ARG A 49 -0.08 -8.03 -13.19
N GLU A 50 0.52 -6.84 -13.25
CA GLU A 50 -0.16 -5.59 -13.66
C GLU A 50 -1.40 -5.22 -12.82
N GLY A 51 -1.56 -5.78 -11.62
CA GLY A 51 -2.56 -5.30 -10.66
C GLY A 51 -2.08 -4.03 -9.94
N GLY A 52 -3.01 -3.31 -9.32
CA GLY A 52 -2.73 -2.03 -8.66
C GLY A 52 -2.58 -0.88 -9.66
N MET A 53 -1.87 0.18 -9.26
CA MET A 53 -1.81 1.44 -10.01
C MET A 53 -1.11 1.33 -11.37
N ILE A 54 -0.20 0.35 -11.55
CA ILE A 54 0.51 0.19 -12.83
C ILE A 54 -0.42 -0.31 -13.97
N GLY A 55 -1.50 -1.02 -13.62
CA GLY A 55 -2.42 -1.61 -14.60
C GLY A 55 -3.15 -0.59 -15.47
N PRO A 56 -3.79 0.44 -14.88
CA PRO A 56 -4.36 1.55 -15.61
C PRO A 56 -3.35 2.20 -16.58
N VAL A 57 -2.14 2.52 -16.10
CA VAL A 57 -1.10 3.17 -16.92
C VAL A 57 -0.63 2.28 -18.07
N ALA A 58 -0.45 0.98 -17.82
CA ALA A 58 -0.13 0.02 -18.88
C ALA A 58 -1.26 -0.13 -19.91
N THR A 59 -2.51 0.08 -19.50
CA THR A 59 -3.68 0.06 -20.39
C THR A 59 -3.72 1.33 -21.23
N THR A 60 -3.67 2.51 -20.61
CA THR A 60 -3.56 3.81 -21.28
C THR A 60 -2.42 3.83 -22.28
N TRP A 61 -1.23 3.35 -21.88
CA TRP A 61 -0.10 3.21 -22.77
C TRP A 61 -0.45 2.38 -24.01
N ARG A 62 -1.04 1.19 -23.85
CA ARG A 62 -1.40 0.29 -24.97
C ARG A 62 -2.45 0.88 -25.90
N GLU A 63 -3.44 1.57 -25.36
CA GLU A 63 -4.61 2.06 -26.10
C GLU A 63 -4.37 3.42 -26.78
N ARG A 64 -3.42 4.22 -26.29
CA ARG A 64 -3.15 5.58 -26.77
C ARG A 64 -1.73 5.72 -27.34
N PRO A 65 -1.39 5.09 -28.49
CA PRO A 65 -0.05 5.14 -29.07
C PRO A 65 0.43 6.54 -29.45
N GLU A 66 -0.49 7.47 -29.70
CA GLU A 66 -0.24 8.86 -30.04
C GLU A 66 0.33 9.70 -28.87
N LEU A 67 0.13 9.26 -27.62
CA LEU A 67 0.64 9.95 -26.42
C LEU A 67 2.08 9.55 -26.07
N ARG A 68 2.65 8.59 -26.79
CA ARG A 68 3.92 7.96 -26.45
C ARG A 68 5.12 8.77 -26.95
N THR A 69 6.12 8.91 -26.09
CA THR A 69 7.44 9.46 -26.42
C THR A 69 8.54 8.50 -25.97
N PRO A 70 9.78 8.60 -26.49
CA PRO A 70 10.89 7.78 -26.01
C PRO A 70 11.16 7.94 -24.50
N ASP A 71 10.98 9.15 -23.96
CA ASP A 71 11.14 9.43 -22.53
C ASP A 71 10.06 8.76 -21.68
N THR A 72 8.79 8.95 -22.04
CA THR A 72 7.66 8.33 -21.32
C THR A 72 7.69 6.81 -21.40
N HIS A 73 8.17 6.25 -22.51
CA HIS A 73 8.39 4.80 -22.63
C HIS A 73 9.42 4.29 -21.62
N GLN A 74 10.55 4.97 -21.49
CA GLN A 74 11.59 4.59 -20.53
C GLN A 74 11.08 4.71 -19.09
N ARG A 75 10.36 5.79 -18.77
CA ARG A 75 9.78 6.01 -17.45
C ARG A 75 8.73 4.94 -17.11
N LEU A 76 7.84 4.63 -18.03
CA LEU A 76 6.86 3.55 -17.85
C LEU A 76 7.54 2.21 -17.59
N LEU A 77 8.55 1.84 -18.39
CA LEU A 77 9.26 0.57 -18.20
C LEU A 77 9.96 0.49 -16.84
N ASN A 78 10.58 1.58 -16.39
CA ASN A 78 11.18 1.64 -15.06
C ASN A 78 10.13 1.42 -13.96
N LEU A 79 9.02 2.15 -14.00
CA LEU A 79 7.94 2.03 -13.02
C LEU A 79 7.26 0.66 -13.05
N TRP A 80 7.13 0.07 -14.24
CA TRP A 80 6.58 -1.27 -14.41
C TRP A 80 7.50 -2.33 -13.78
N VAL A 81 8.82 -2.21 -13.94
CA VAL A 81 9.80 -3.10 -13.29
C VAL A 81 9.73 -2.95 -11.78
N GLU A 82 9.70 -1.72 -11.26
CA GLU A 82 9.58 -1.46 -9.82
C GLU A 82 8.27 -2.02 -9.24
N ALA A 83 7.16 -1.93 -9.99
CA ALA A 83 5.89 -2.55 -9.60
C ALA A 83 5.96 -4.07 -9.52
N GLU A 84 6.64 -4.73 -10.46
CA GLU A 84 6.87 -6.18 -10.38
C GLU A 84 7.79 -6.56 -9.21
N VAL A 85 8.84 -5.78 -8.94
CA VAL A 85 9.72 -5.99 -7.78
C VAL A 85 8.92 -5.86 -6.47
N ALA A 86 8.08 -4.83 -6.36
CA ALA A 86 7.20 -4.64 -5.21
C ALA A 86 6.21 -5.81 -5.07
N ARG A 87 5.57 -6.26 -6.16
CA ARG A 87 4.63 -7.39 -6.15
C ARG A 87 5.29 -8.68 -5.66
N LEU A 88 6.48 -9.00 -6.17
CA LEU A 88 7.23 -10.19 -5.78
C LEU A 88 7.75 -10.10 -4.34
N THR A 89 8.18 -8.92 -3.90
CA THR A 89 8.58 -8.68 -2.51
C THR A 89 7.40 -8.85 -1.56
N GLY A 90 6.20 -8.46 -1.97
CA GLY A 90 4.97 -8.62 -1.19
C GLY A 90 4.58 -10.09 -1.03
N GLU A 91 4.67 -10.87 -2.11
CA GLU A 91 4.45 -12.32 -2.05
C GLU A 91 5.49 -13.01 -1.15
N ARG A 92 6.76 -12.62 -1.21
CA ARG A 92 7.81 -13.14 -0.31
C ARG A 92 7.52 -12.81 1.15
N LEU A 93 7.16 -11.56 1.44
CA LEU A 93 6.82 -11.14 2.80
C LEU A 93 5.63 -11.95 3.32
N ARG A 94 4.58 -12.10 2.51
CA ARG A 94 3.41 -12.93 2.83
C ARG A 94 3.78 -14.38 3.17
N GLN A 95 4.72 -14.98 2.44
CA GLN A 95 5.21 -16.33 2.72
C GLN A 95 6.00 -16.40 4.03
N GLN A 96 6.84 -15.40 4.32
CA GLN A 96 7.60 -15.32 5.58
C GLN A 96 6.68 -15.18 6.79
N LEU A 97 5.56 -14.48 6.66
CA LEU A 97 4.57 -14.30 7.71
C LEU A 97 3.83 -15.59 8.08
N VAL A 98 3.63 -16.48 7.11
CA VAL A 98 3.11 -17.83 7.39
C VAL A 98 4.12 -18.63 8.24
N ALA A 99 5.42 -18.34 8.10
CA ALA A 99 6.50 -19.04 8.78
C ALA A 99 6.92 -18.43 10.15
N GLY A 100 6.44 -17.23 10.51
CA GLY A 100 6.87 -16.58 11.76
C GLY A 100 6.37 -15.13 11.94
N GLN A 101 6.89 -14.44 12.95
CA GLN A 101 6.46 -13.07 13.26
C GLN A 101 7.02 -12.02 12.29
N PRO A 102 6.25 -10.94 11.99
CA PRO A 102 6.70 -9.86 11.12
C PRO A 102 7.93 -9.14 11.69
N GLY A 103 8.93 -8.89 10.86
CA GLY A 103 10.02 -7.96 11.14
C GLY A 103 9.77 -6.56 10.54
N PRO A 104 10.80 -5.70 10.44
CA PRO A 104 10.68 -4.33 9.93
C PRO A 104 10.35 -4.23 8.43
N GLU A 105 10.35 -5.35 7.70
CA GLU A 105 10.17 -5.43 6.25
C GLU A 105 8.84 -4.84 5.79
N GLY A 106 7.77 -5.00 6.58
CA GLY A 106 6.46 -4.40 6.28
C GLY A 106 6.49 -2.88 6.25
N SER A 107 7.34 -2.24 7.06
CA SER A 107 7.54 -0.78 7.05
C SER A 107 8.27 -0.32 5.80
N GLY A 108 9.31 -1.04 5.38
CA GLY A 108 10.01 -0.80 4.12
C GLY A 108 9.07 -0.93 2.93
N MET A 109 8.26 -2.00 2.91
CA MET A 109 7.27 -2.23 1.86
C MET A 109 6.26 -1.08 1.76
N LYS A 110 5.71 -0.61 2.89
CA LYS A 110 4.71 0.48 2.87
C LYS A 110 5.30 1.78 2.33
N LEU A 111 6.55 2.09 2.64
CA LEU A 111 7.23 3.27 2.10
C LEU A 111 7.45 3.15 0.59
N ALA A 112 7.96 2.01 0.13
CA ALA A 112 8.18 1.74 -1.29
C ALA A 112 6.86 1.84 -2.08
N PHE A 113 5.79 1.22 -1.56
CA PHE A 113 4.45 1.27 -2.15
C PHE A 113 3.91 2.71 -2.28
N ALA A 114 4.05 3.52 -1.22
CA ALA A 114 3.51 4.88 -1.24
C ALA A 114 4.21 5.76 -2.29
N ARG A 115 5.54 5.69 -2.38
CA ARG A 115 6.32 6.42 -3.38
C ARG A 115 6.02 5.94 -4.80
N LEU A 116 6.06 4.63 -5.01
CA LEU A 116 5.82 4.04 -6.31
C LEU A 116 4.42 4.39 -6.85
N ASN A 117 3.38 4.31 -6.02
CA ASN A 117 2.03 4.67 -6.46
C ASN A 117 1.90 6.16 -6.78
N GLN A 118 2.59 7.04 -6.05
CA GLN A 118 2.60 8.46 -6.37
C GLN A 118 3.24 8.71 -7.74
N GLU A 119 4.38 8.07 -8.02
CA GLU A 119 5.09 8.21 -9.29
C GLU A 119 4.30 7.63 -10.48
N ILE A 120 3.70 6.45 -10.31
CA ILE A 120 2.84 5.83 -11.33
C ILE A 120 1.64 6.71 -11.64
N SER A 121 0.94 7.21 -10.61
CA SER A 121 -0.23 8.06 -10.81
C SER A 121 0.16 9.40 -11.44
N GLY A 122 1.32 9.94 -11.06
CA GLY A 122 1.87 11.14 -11.68
C GLY A 122 2.14 10.95 -13.18
N LEU A 123 2.73 9.82 -13.57
CA LEU A 123 2.94 9.50 -14.99
C LEU A 123 1.60 9.39 -15.75
N GLU A 124 0.57 8.81 -15.13
CA GLU A 124 -0.75 8.70 -15.77
C GLU A 124 -1.37 10.07 -16.06
N VAL A 125 -1.34 10.97 -15.08
CA VAL A 125 -1.82 12.35 -15.25
C VAL A 125 -1.02 13.07 -16.34
N GLU A 126 0.31 12.89 -16.36
CA GLU A 126 1.16 13.48 -17.41
C GLU A 126 0.87 12.92 -18.81
N LEU A 127 0.58 11.61 -18.93
CA LEU A 127 0.23 10.99 -20.21
C LEU A 127 -1.10 11.52 -20.74
N LEU A 128 -2.11 11.66 -19.86
CA LEU A 128 -3.46 12.09 -20.23
C LEU A 128 -3.59 13.61 -20.41
N GLY A 129 -2.67 14.40 -19.86
CA GLY A 129 -2.71 15.86 -19.92
C GLY A 129 -4.01 16.40 -19.32
N ASP A 130 -4.74 17.21 -20.08
CA ASP A 130 -6.01 17.81 -19.63
C ASP A 130 -7.11 16.76 -19.35
N GLU A 131 -7.05 15.58 -19.96
CA GLU A 131 -7.99 14.47 -19.67
C GLU A 131 -7.74 13.84 -18.28
N GLY A 132 -6.59 14.10 -17.65
CA GLY A 132 -6.17 13.51 -16.39
C GLY A 132 -6.42 14.36 -15.14
N LEU A 133 -6.97 15.58 -15.28
CA LEU A 133 -7.26 16.53 -14.19
C LEU A 133 -8.73 16.50 -13.76
#